data_AF-A0A382YQK6-F1
#
_entry.id   AF-A0A382YQK6-F1
#
_cell.length_a   1.000
_cell.length_b   1.000
_cell.length_c   1.000
_cell.angle_alpha   90.00
_cell.angle_beta   90.00
_cell.angle_gamma   90.00
#
_symmetry.space_group_name_H-M   'P 1'
#
loop_
_entity.id
_entity.type
_entity.pdbx_description
1 polymer ?
#
loop_
_entity_poly.entity_id
_entity_poly.type
_entity_poly.pdbx_seq_one_letter_code
_entity_poly.pdbx_strand_id
1 'polypeptide(L)' 'RYESGRKIITVKTKLGDIKVKAKLVNDKIINVYPEYEDCKRIATDKNIPLQQVFDIAQIKAKEILGVNHF' A
#
# COMPACT_ATOMS: atom_id res chain seq x y z
N ARG A 1 -27.37 1.18 2.90
CA ARG A 1 -26.23 0.55 3.61
C ARG A 1 -24.98 0.93 2.84
N TYR A 2 -24.03 1.68 3.42
CA TYR A 2 -22.73 1.89 2.78
C TYR A 2 -21.82 0.74 3.18
N GLU A 3 -21.71 -0.27 2.32
CA GLU A 3 -20.73 -1.35 2.49
C GLU A 3 -19.33 -0.77 2.25
N SER A 4 -18.67 -0.35 3.34
CA SER A 4 -17.24 -0.02 3.31
C SER A 4 -16.46 -1.32 3.23
N GLY A 5 -16.16 -1.78 2.01
CA GLY A 5 -15.28 -2.91 1.78
C GLY A 5 -13.84 -2.56 2.18
N ARG A 6 -13.16 -3.46 2.89
CA ARG A 6 -11.72 -3.34 3.12
C ARG A 6 -11.08 -4.49 2.35
N LYS A 7 -10.12 -4.19 1.49
CA LYS A 7 -9.37 -5.21 0.75
C LYS A 7 -7.92 -5.15 1.18
N ILE A 8 -7.38 -6.30 1.58
CA ILE A 8 -5.95 -6.42 1.85
C ILE A 8 -5.33 -6.98 0.58
N ILE A 9 -4.35 -6.27 0.03
CA ILE A 9 -3.60 -6.71 -1.14
C ILE A 9 -2.12 -6.83 -0.78
N THR A 10 -1.45 -7.83 -1.33
CA THR A 10 0.01 -7.93 -1.22
C THR A 10 0.61 -7.29 -2.47
N VAL A 11 1.38 -6.23 -2.26
CA VAL A 11 2.02 -5.46 -3.31
C VAL A 11 3.47 -5.90 -3.42
N LYS A 12 3.83 -6.48 -4.57
CA LYS A 12 5.21 -6.84 -4.89
C LYS A 12 5.97 -5.59 -5.31
N THR A 13 6.87 -5.12 -4.45
CA THR A 13 7.76 -4.00 -4.74
C THR A 13 9.17 -4.51 -5.03
N LYS A 14 10.03 -3.64 -5.59
CA LYS A 14 11.48 -3.94 -5.74
C LYS A 14 12.18 -4.20 -4.40
N LEU A 15 11.54 -3.79 -3.31
CA LEU A 15 12.06 -3.89 -1.96
C LEU A 15 11.60 -5.17 -1.26
N GLY A 16 10.46 -5.74 -1.69
CA GLY A 16 9.86 -6.94 -1.12
C GLY A 16 8.34 -6.93 -1.25
N ASP A 17 7.71 -7.99 -0.77
CA ASP A 17 6.26 -8.11 -0.66
C ASP A 17 5.76 -7.30 0.55
N ILE A 18 4.92 -6.30 0.30
CA ILE A 18 4.34 -5.44 1.34
C ILE A 18 2.84 -5.59 1.34
N LYS A 19 2.24 -5.88 2.49
CA LYS A 19 0.79 -5.89 2.62
C LYS A 19 0.26 -4.47 2.69
N VAL A 20 -0.81 -4.21 1.95
CA VAL A 20 -1.46 -2.91 1.87
C VAL A 20 -2.95 -3.07 2.10
N LYS A 21 -3.47 -2.36 3.10
CA LYS A 21 -4.90 -2.30 3.42
C LYS A 21 -5.53 -1.19 2.59
N ALA A 22 -6.29 -1.57 1.59
CA ALA A 22 -7.07 -0.66 0.77
C ALA A 22 -8.50 -0.51 1.32
N LYS A 23 -8.96 0.73 1.42
CA LYS A 23 -10.32 1.08 1.83
C LYS A 23 -11.15 1.37 0.58
N LEU A 24 -12.16 0.53 0.35
CA LEU A 24 -13.14 0.69 -0.72
C LEU A 24 -14.40 1.35 -0.15
N VAL A 25 -14.86 2.39 -0.83
CA VAL A 25 -16.11 3.07 -0.54
C VAL A 25 -16.80 3.36 -1.86
N ASN A 26 -18.05 2.88 -2.01
CA ASN A 26 -18.81 3.00 -3.27
C ASN A 26 -18.02 2.51 -4.49
N ASP A 27 -17.45 1.30 -4.39
CA ASP A 27 -16.65 0.66 -5.45
C ASP A 27 -15.33 1.37 -5.81
N LYS A 28 -15.00 2.49 -5.14
CA LYS A 28 -13.76 3.24 -5.35
C LYS A 28 -12.81 3.06 -4.19
N ILE A 29 -11.53 2.87 -4.51
CA ILE A 29 -10.46 2.86 -3.52
C ILE A 29 -10.22 4.31 -3.10
N ILE A 30 -10.60 4.64 -1.87
CA ILE A 30 -10.42 5.99 -1.34
C ILE A 30 -9.10 6.16 -0.59
N ASN A 31 -8.54 5.06 -0.08
CA ASN A 31 -7.28 5.12 0.63
C ASN A 31 -6.55 3.78 0.65
N VAL A 32 -5.22 3.84 0.79
CA VAL A 32 -4.35 2.66 0.91
C VAL A 32 -3.36 2.86 2.03
N TYR A 33 -3.24 1.87 2.91
CA TYR A 33 -2.36 1.91 4.07
C TYR A 33 -1.39 0.73 4.01
N PRO A 34 -0.11 0.95 3.65
CA PRO A 34 0.89 -0.11 3.71
C PRO A 34 1.20 -0.49 5.16
N GLU A 35 1.56 -1.75 5.37
CA GLU A 35 1.83 -2.31 6.68
C GLU A 35 3.17 -1.78 7.20
N TYR A 36 3.13 -1.06 8.32
CA TYR A 36 4.31 -0.38 8.87
C TYR A 36 5.43 -1.36 9.26
N GLU A 37 5.07 -2.51 9.81
CA GLU A 37 6.04 -3.53 10.24
C GLU A 37 6.81 -4.12 9.06
N ASP A 38 6.14 -4.42 7.94
CA ASP A 38 6.79 -4.87 6.71
C ASP A 38 7.70 -3.77 6.15
N CYS A 39 7.20 -2.53 6.06
CA CYS A 39 7.99 -1.41 5.57
C CYS A 39 9.24 -1.18 6.43
N LYS A 40 9.12 -1.29 7.75
CA LYS A 40 10.24 -1.14 8.70
C LYS A 40 11.26 -2.27 8.57
N ARG A 41 10.81 -3.52 8.46
CA ARG A 41 11.71 -4.67 8.23
C ARG A 41 12.50 -4.49 6.94
N ILE A 42 11.82 -4.16 5.84
CA ILE A 42 12.44 -3.95 4.53
C ILE A 42 13.39 -2.75 4.55
N ALA A 43 13.02 -1.65 5.22
CA ALA A 43 13.88 -0.48 5.37
C ALA A 43 15.20 -0.83 6.07
N THR A 44 15.13 -1.62 7.15
CA THR A 44 16.32 -2.08 7.87
C THR A 44 17.12 -3.09 7.06
N ASP A 45 16.47 -4.06 6.43
CA ASP A 45 17.11 -5.10 5.61
C ASP A 45 17.85 -4.52 4.40
N LYS A 46 17.20 -3.60 3.68
CA LYS A 46 17.76 -2.95 2.48
C LYS A 46 18.57 -1.70 2.78
N ASN A 47 18.65 -1.30 4.05
CA ASN A 47 19.35 -0.09 4.50
C ASN A 47 18.85 1.19 3.79
N ILE A 48 17.54 1.31 3.60
CA ILE A 48 16.89 2.46 2.97
C ILE A 48 15.94 3.16 3.94
N PRO A 49 15.68 4.47 3.77
CA PRO A 49 14.77 5.19 4.64
C PRO A 49 13.36 4.62 4.56
N LEU A 50 12.75 4.40 5.74
CA LEU A 50 11.38 3.91 5.87
C LEU A 50 10.39 4.70 5.02
N GLN A 51 10.58 6.01 4.95
CA GLN A 51 9.75 6.91 4.16
C GLN A 51 9.74 6.52 2.67
N GLN A 52 10.90 6.12 2.10
CA GLN A 52 10.95 5.64 0.71
C GLN A 52 10.21 4.31 0.54
N VAL A 53 10.35 3.39 1.49
CA VAL A 53 9.61 2.11 1.44
C VAL A 53 8.11 2.35 1.46
N PHE A 54 7.67 3.26 2.33
CA PHE A 54 6.27 3.63 2.48
C PHE A 54 5.72 4.29 1.21
N ASP A 55 6.50 5.19 0.60
CA ASP A 55 6.15 5.88 -0.64
C ASP A 55 6.04 4.90 -1.81
N ILE A 56 7.04 4.03 -1.98
CA ILE A 56 7.03 2.97 -3.01
C ILE A 56 5.84 2.03 -2.81
N ALA A 57 5.56 1.60 -1.59
CA ALA A 57 4.43 0.73 -1.29
C ALA A 57 3.09 1.41 -1.61
N GLN A 58 2.93 2.69 -1.24
CA GLN A 58 1.74 3.47 -1.57
C GLN A 58 1.56 3.66 -3.07
N ILE A 59 2.60 4.11 -3.78
CA ILE A 59 2.55 4.35 -5.22
C ILE A 59 2.19 3.05 -5.94
N LYS A 60 2.88 1.95 -5.60
CA LYS A 60 2.66 0.66 -6.24
C LYS A 60 1.27 0.10 -5.92
N ALA A 61 0.77 0.30 -4.71
CA ALA A 61 -0.61 -0.04 -4.37
C ALA A 61 -1.62 0.77 -5.18
N LYS A 62 -1.41 2.09 -5.31
CA LYS A 62 -2.27 2.98 -6.09
C LYS A 62 -2.26 2.59 -7.58
N GLU A 63 -1.10 2.26 -8.13
CA GLU A 63 -0.92 1.80 -9.51
C GLU A 63 -1.70 0.49 -9.77
N ILE A 64 -1.55 -0.51 -8.90
CA ILE A 64 -2.28 -1.79 -9.00
C ILE A 64 -3.80 -1.59 -8.86
N LEU A 65 -4.21 -0.68 -7.98
CA LEU A 65 -5.61 -0.42 -7.66
C LEU A 65 -6.24 0.64 -8.57
N GLY A 66 -5.50 1.21 -9.52
CA GLY A 66 -5.98 2.23 -10.45
C GLY A 66 -6.45 3.52 -9.78
N VAL A 67 -5.83 3.90 -8.65
CA VAL A 67 -6.18 5.13 -7.92
C VAL A 67 -5.51 6.30 -8.62
N ASN A 68 -6.15 6.83 -9.66
CA ASN A 68 -5.69 8.04 -10.35
C ASN A 68 -5.86 9.25 -9.43
N HIS A 69 -4.74 9.91 -9.11
CA HIS A 69 -4.76 11.32 -8.76
C HIS A 69 -4.93 12.06 -10.09
N PHE A 70 -6.12 12.62 -10.31
CA PHE A 70 -6.39 13.49 -11.45
C PHE A 70 -5.48 14.71 -11.44
#